data_AF-A0A2A3EKT7-F1
#
_entry.id   AF-A0A2A3EKT7-F1
#
_cell.length_a   1.000
_cell.length_b   1.000
_cell.length_c   1.000
_cell.angle_alpha   90.00
_cell.angle_beta   90.00
_cell.angle_gamma   90.00
#
_symmetry.space_group_name_H-M   'P 1'
#
loop_
_entity.id
_entity.type
_entity.pdbx_description
1 polymer ?
#
loop_
_entity_poly.entity_id
_entity_poly.type
_entity_poly.pdbx_seq_one_letter_code
_entity_poly.pdbx_strand_id
1 'polypeptide(L)' 'MFAVQKIANRAPLALNLYKTQCRTSFLGTPPRVRVSFTEKMLHGVALYIGLMTVPFYITCNVKNYNAAKG' A
#
# COMPACT_ATOMS: atom_id res chain seq x y z
N MET A 1 36.13 1.20 32.47
CA MET A 1 34.86 0.44 32.42
C MET A 1 33.64 1.25 31.95
N PHE A 2 33.61 2.58 32.11
CA PHE A 2 32.46 3.42 31.70
C PHE A 2 32.10 3.38 30.21
N ALA A 3 33.08 3.28 29.31
CA ALA A 3 32.82 3.21 27.86
C ALA A 3 32.06 1.93 27.47
N VAL A 4 32.41 0.80 28.07
CA VAL A 4 31.76 -0.50 27.82
C VAL A 4 30.31 -0.49 28.33
N GLN A 5 30.07 0.08 29.52
CA GLN A 5 28.71 0.26 30.04
C GLN A 5 27.86 1.18 29.15
N LYS A 6 28.43 2.28 28.63
CA LYS A 6 27.72 3.20 27.75
C LYS A 6 27.33 2.55 26.41
N ILE A 7 28.17 1.67 25.88
CA ILE A 7 27.88 0.90 24.66
C ILE A 7 26.83 -0.18 24.96
N ALA A 8 26.97 -0.93 26.06
CA ALA A 8 26.01 -1.97 26.45
C ALA A 8 24.60 -1.39 26.64
N ASN A 9 24.49 -0.20 27.24
CA ASN A 9 23.20 0.48 27.42
C ASN A 9 22.58 0.99 26.11
N ARG A 10 23.39 1.24 25.06
CA ARG A 10 22.91 1.74 23.73
C ARG A 10 22.72 0.63 22.69
N ALA A 11 23.33 -0.54 22.88
CA ALA A 11 23.18 -1.70 22.03
C ALA A 11 21.71 -2.15 21.79
N PRO A 12 20.82 -2.22 22.80
CA PRO A 12 19.43 -2.63 22.57
C PRO A 12 18.66 -1.61 21.72
N LEU A 13 18.98 -0.32 21.83
CA LEU A 13 18.36 0.74 21.05
C LEU A 13 18.77 0.65 19.57
N ALA A 14 20.05 0.41 19.28
CA ALA A 14 20.54 0.20 17.91
C ALA A 14 19.93 -1.06 17.26
N LEU A 15 19.77 -2.15 18.03
CA LEU A 15 19.13 -3.38 17.56
C LEU A 15 17.65 -3.16 17.21
N ASN A 16 16.93 -2.39 18.02
CA ASN A 16 15.53 -2.05 17.78
C ASN A 16 15.38 -1.13 16.58
N LEU A 17 16.28 -0.16 16.39
CA LEU A 17 16.32 0.67 15.17
C LEU A 17 16.59 -0.18 13.93
N TYR A 18 17.54 -1.11 13.97
CA TYR A 18 17.79 -2.05 12.86
C TYR A 18 16.55 -2.90 12.55
N LYS A 19 15.92 -3.51 13.56
CA LYS A 19 14.68 -4.28 13.39
C LYS A 19 13.55 -3.44 12.80
N THR A 20 13.44 -2.18 13.22
CA THR A 20 12.46 -1.23 12.68
C THR A 20 12.83 -0.82 11.25
N GLN A 21 14.08 -0.50 10.93
CA GLN A 21 14.52 -0.18 9.57
C GLN A 21 14.30 -1.35 8.60
N CYS A 22 14.56 -2.58 9.04
CA CYS A 22 14.23 -3.80 8.28
C CYS A 22 12.71 -4.02 8.13
N ARG A 23 11.88 -3.48 9.03
CA ARG A 23 10.41 -3.56 8.96
C ARG A 23 9.76 -2.40 8.19
N THR A 24 10.43 -1.26 8.07
CA THR A 24 9.80 0.04 7.75
C THR A 24 10.40 0.74 6.53
N SER A 25 10.79 -0.02 5.49
CA SER A 25 10.86 0.53 4.11
C SER A 25 12.10 1.33 3.67
N PHE A 26 13.32 1.05 4.15
CA PHE A 26 14.54 1.61 3.50
C PHE A 26 15.46 0.58 2.85
N LEU A 27 15.50 -0.64 3.39
CA LEU A 27 16.19 -1.77 2.78
C LEU A 27 15.09 -2.78 2.42
N GLY A 28 14.97 -3.13 1.15
CA GLY A 28 13.95 -4.06 0.66
C GLY A 28 14.12 -5.43 1.30
N THR A 29 13.44 -5.67 2.42
CA THR A 29 13.36 -6.99 3.04
C THR A 29 12.24 -7.80 2.38
N PRO A 30 12.36 -9.14 2.32
CA PRO A 30 11.31 -9.96 1.74
C PRO A 30 10.00 -9.76 2.54
N PRO A 31 8.85 -9.60 1.85
CA PRO A 31 7.58 -9.34 2.52
C PRO A 31 7.18 -10.53 3.39
N ARG A 32 6.58 -10.26 4.56
CA ARG A 32 6.08 -11.32 5.47
C ARG A 32 4.97 -12.15 4.84
N VAL A 33 4.17 -11.51 3.98
CA VAL A 33 3.08 -12.14 3.25
C VAL A 33 3.32 -11.85 1.77
N ARG A 34 3.54 -12.90 0.99
CA ARG A 34 3.66 -12.77 -0.46
C ARG A 34 2.27 -12.69 -1.04
N VAL A 35 1.98 -11.59 -1.73
CA VAL A 35 0.74 -11.45 -2.50
C VAL A 35 0.90 -12.25 -3.79
N SER A 36 0.04 -13.23 -3.99
CA SER A 36 0.00 -14.04 -5.21
C SER A 36 -0.35 -13.18 -6.42
N PHE A 37 0.01 -13.64 -7.63
CA PHE A 37 -0.38 -12.94 -8.85
C PHE A 37 -1.90 -12.78 -8.96
N THR A 38 -2.64 -13.84 -8.58
CA THR A 38 -4.10 -13.85 -8.58
C THR A 38 -4.68 -12.76 -7.66
N GLU A 39 -4.17 -12.62 -6.44
CA GLU A 39 -4.61 -11.56 -5.52
C GLU A 39 -4.34 -10.16 -6.08
N LYS A 40 -3.18 -9.96 -6.73
CA LYS A 40 -2.87 -8.69 -7.39
C LYS A 40 -3.85 -8.37 -8.52
N MET A 41 -4.18 -9.37 -9.33
CA MET A 41 -5.14 -9.21 -10.43
C MET A 41 -6.55 -8.91 -9.91
N LEU A 42 -7.02 -9.68 -8.93
CA LEU A 42 -8.34 -9.46 -8.32
C LEU A 42 -8.45 -8.07 -7.69
N HIS A 43 -7.40 -7.62 -6.99
CA HIS A 43 -7.37 -6.29 -6.41
C HIS A 43 -7.38 -5.19 -7.49
N GLY A 44 -6.62 -5.38 -8.58
CA GLY A 44 -6.62 -4.46 -9.72
C GLY A 44 -7.99 -4.35 -10.40
N VAL A 45 -8.67 -5.49 -10.61
CA VAL A 45 -10.02 -5.53 -11.17
C VAL A 45 -11.02 -4.83 -10.25
N ALA A 46 -10.95 -5.08 -8.94
CA ALA A 46 -11.82 -4.43 -7.96
C ALA A 46 -11.66 -2.91 -7.98
N LEU A 47 -10.42 -2.41 -8.05
CA LEU A 47 -10.14 -0.98 -8.16
C LEU A 47 -10.65 -0.40 -9.49
N TYR A 48 -10.41 -1.08 -10.61
CA TYR A 48 -10.87 -0.63 -11.92
C TYR A 48 -12.38 -0.50 -11.96
N ILE A 49 -13.12 -1.54 -11.55
CA ILE A 49 -14.58 -1.51 -11.52
C ILE A 49 -15.07 -0.41 -10.58
N GLY A 50 -14.51 -0.31 -9.37
CA GLY A 50 -14.89 0.71 -8.40
C GLY A 50 -14.74 2.14 -8.94
N LEU A 51 -13.63 2.43 -9.61
CA LEU A 51 -13.37 3.75 -10.21
C LEU A 51 -14.23 4.01 -11.46
N MET A 52 -14.43 2.99 -12.29
CA MET A 52 -15.07 3.15 -13.60
C MET A 52 -16.60 3.06 -13.55
N THR A 53 -17.19 2.49 -12.51
CA THR A 53 -18.67 2.30 -12.44
C THR A 53 -19.44 3.61 -12.62
N VAL A 54 -19.02 4.69 -11.95
CA VAL A 54 -19.69 6.00 -12.01
C VAL A 54 -19.55 6.65 -13.40
N PRO A 55 -18.34 6.85 -13.97
CA PRO A 55 -18.21 7.45 -15.29
C PRO A 55 -18.90 6.60 -16.37
N PHE A 56 -18.86 5.27 -16.31
CA PHE A 56 -19.61 4.42 -17.25
C PHE A 56 -21.12 4.62 -17.16
N TYR A 57 -21.67 4.72 -15.94
CA TYR A 57 -23.10 5.00 -15.78
C TYR A 57 -23.50 6.34 -16.41
N ILE A 58 -22.66 7.37 -16.21
CA ILE A 58 -22.90 8.70 -16.77
C ILE A 58 -22.84 8.64 -18.30
N THR A 59 -21.79 8.05 -18.88
CA THR A 59 -21.62 7.99 -20.35
C THR A 59 -22.74 7.22 -21.03
N CYS A 60 -23.22 6.13 -20.43
CA CYS A 60 -24.37 5.39 -20.95
C CYS A 60 -25.66 6.21 -20.96
N ASN A 61 -25.84 7.14 -20.01
CA ASN A 61 -27.06 7.95 -19.86
C ASN A 61 -27.00 9.33 -20.51
N VAL A 62 -25.88 9.71 -21.15
CA VAL A 62 -25.71 11.01 -21.83
C VAL A 62 -26.85 11.31 -22.80
N LYS A 63 -27.32 10.31 -23.55
CA LYS A 63 -28.43 10.48 -24.50
C LYS A 63 -29.74 10.88 -23.80
N ASN A 64 -30.03 10.31 -22.64
CA ASN A 64 -31.22 10.62 -21.85
C ASN A 64 -31.14 12.04 -21.26
N TYR A 65 -29.95 12.44 -20.79
CA TYR A 65 -29.72 13.80 -20.30
C TYR A 65 -29.89 14.86 -21.41
N ASN A 66 -29.51 14.53 -22.64
CA ASN A 66 -29.66 15.42 -23.78
C ASN A 66 -31.09 15.45 -24.33
N ALA A 67 -31.81 14.33 -24.31
CA ALA A 67 -33.20 14.25 -24.74
C ALA A 67 -34.14 15.04 -23.84
N ALA A 68 -33.86 15.14 -22.54
CA ALA A 68 -34.63 15.94 -21.59
C ALA A 68 -34.39 17.46 -21.72
N LYS A 69 -33.44 17.90 -22.55
CA LYS A 69 -33.07 19.31 -22.75
C LYS A 69 -33.68 19.95 -23.99
N GLY A 70 -34.26 19.16 -24.90
CA GLY A 70 -34.98 19.61 -26.08
C GLY A 70 -36.48 19.42 -25.91
#